data_AF-A0A2E9P0C7-F1
#
_entry.id   AF-A0A2E9P0C7-F1
#
_cell.length_a   1.000
_cell.length_b   1.000
_cell.length_c   1.000
_cell.angle_alpha   90.00
_cell.angle_beta   90.00
_cell.angle_gamma   90.00
#
_symmetry.space_group_name_H-M   'P 1'
#
loop_
_entity.id
_entity.type
_entity.pdbx_description
1 polymer ?
#
loop_
_entity_poly.entity_id
_entity_poly.type
_entity_poly.pdbx_seq_one_letter_code
_entity_poly.pdbx_strand_id
1 'polypeptide(L)'
;MKKVTKNVVKKVVKKEPSPSAVLKKVASVSDSNKTLQKEIKSMSKIFGENQKVLISMKNMIDSLTSTLEHIQKQSKQINIIEEDTQKLYAGLNQVRTQSNLVDKINNQTTKLQEEISELQKSSKTQNISQKVEDSMSSIKNNSQMIIKIAQRIDEVRDDLRNVSGKTESFLEMGSEMDKLKINVEKISEKASKIDSSSQIIESLKQELGKITEGVSSSSNINSELDAIKVAIDAVSEKASKIDSLGGVIDGLKQQFGTITSQVNSVDNLSLESIRDISGKIDKMETDMKTLSQRADSNAFVGEGLKSVQQEVSSFKQNVFDKTNIIEQKISSVSDILKRQDASVIEFHKKSEKLFEEVQSVKNVTNKVTSDSSKEMMALLKLSEFQSNIRMNTESKYGDSKELEKMATQTAEIVNLFDRISIESGEKIPLPQEVRQWAISKILDCADKWEIRFSDVYSILTNAIGRDMLKESVRVKQIRDIYGIRAVDEIRKDLNIS
;
A
#
# COMPACT_ATOMS: atom_id res chain seq x y z
N MET A 1 -55.17 61.59 48.73
CA MET A 1 -53.93 62.38 48.59
C MET A 1 -52.73 61.47 48.80
N LYS A 2 -51.95 61.19 47.75
CA LYS A 2 -50.68 60.45 47.82
C LYS A 2 -49.55 61.36 47.34
N LYS A 3 -48.52 61.53 48.17
CA LYS A 3 -47.34 62.37 47.97
C LYS A 3 -46.38 61.66 47.02
N VAL A 4 -46.04 62.26 45.88
CA VAL A 4 -45.06 61.73 44.93
C VAL A 4 -43.77 62.55 45.04
N THR A 5 -42.69 61.88 45.45
CA THR A 5 -41.32 62.38 45.54
C THR A 5 -40.68 62.49 44.16
N LYS A 6 -40.14 63.66 43.83
CA LYS A 6 -39.35 63.94 42.61
C LYS A 6 -37.93 63.35 42.75
N ASN A 7 -37.56 62.43 41.87
CA ASN A 7 -36.16 62.03 41.66
C ASN A 7 -35.44 63.07 40.78
N VAL A 8 -34.40 63.69 41.34
CA VAL A 8 -33.51 64.62 40.63
C VAL A 8 -32.40 63.81 39.94
N VAL A 9 -32.42 63.78 38.61
CA VAL A 9 -31.35 63.17 37.80
C VAL A 9 -30.26 64.21 37.53
N LYS A 10 -29.04 63.96 38.02
CA LYS A 10 -27.85 64.79 37.79
C LYS A 10 -27.40 64.73 36.32
N LYS A 11 -27.26 65.90 35.71
CA LYS A 11 -26.80 66.12 34.32
C LYS A 11 -25.27 65.96 34.27
N VAL A 12 -24.74 64.94 33.58
CA VAL A 12 -23.30 64.76 33.33
C VAL A 12 -22.93 65.45 32.03
N VAL A 13 -22.09 66.48 32.13
CA VAL A 13 -21.52 67.25 31.01
C VAL A 13 -20.39 66.44 30.36
N LYS A 14 -20.49 66.12 29.07
CA LYS A 14 -19.39 65.49 28.30
C LYS A 14 -18.34 66.56 27.97
N LYS A 15 -17.23 66.56 28.72
CA LYS A 15 -16.00 67.32 28.43
C LYS A 15 -15.30 66.76 27.19
N GLU A 16 -14.62 67.62 26.43
CA GLU A 16 -13.62 67.22 25.43
C GLU A 16 -12.61 66.24 26.07
N PRO A 17 -12.14 65.21 25.33
CA PRO A 17 -11.24 64.22 25.87
C PRO A 17 -9.96 64.92 26.32
N SER A 18 -9.60 64.78 27.60
CA SER A 18 -8.36 65.36 28.10
C SER A 18 -7.17 64.77 27.34
N PRO A 19 -6.05 65.50 27.19
CA PRO A 19 -4.84 65.01 26.53
C PRO A 19 -4.37 63.64 27.06
N SER A 20 -4.65 63.33 28.33
CA SER A 20 -4.38 62.03 28.96
C SER A 20 -5.21 60.87 28.37
N ALA A 21 -6.46 61.11 27.97
CA ALA A 21 -7.32 60.10 27.35
C ALA A 21 -6.86 59.76 25.92
N VAL A 22 -6.35 60.75 25.18
CA VAL A 22 -5.74 60.55 23.87
C VAL A 22 -4.43 59.77 24.00
N LEU A 23 -3.57 60.13 24.96
CA LEU A 23 -2.32 59.43 25.26
C LEU A 23 -2.55 57.94 25.60
N LYS A 24 -3.58 57.62 26.39
CA LYS A 24 -3.96 56.21 26.67
C LYS A 24 -4.39 55.44 25.42
N LYS A 25 -5.16 56.07 24.52
CA LYS A 25 -5.54 55.43 23.24
C LYS A 25 -4.33 55.21 22.34
N VAL A 26 -3.43 56.19 22.24
CA VAL A 26 -2.19 56.05 21.45
C VAL A 26 -1.30 54.95 22.03
N ALA A 27 -1.18 54.84 23.36
CA ALA A 27 -0.47 53.74 24.01
C ALA A 27 -1.11 52.37 23.70
N SER A 28 -2.43 52.26 23.78
CA SER A 28 -3.17 51.03 23.46
C SER A 28 -3.01 50.61 21.98
N VAL A 29 -3.01 51.56 21.06
CA VAL A 29 -2.74 51.30 19.63
C VAL A 29 -1.29 50.87 19.43
N SER A 30 -0.33 51.49 20.15
CA SER A 30 1.08 51.09 20.10
C SER A 30 1.30 49.65 20.58
N ASP A 31 0.65 49.26 21.68
CA ASP A 31 0.73 47.90 22.22
C ASP A 31 0.05 46.87 21.31
N SER A 32 -1.07 47.24 20.67
CA SER A 32 -1.72 46.42 19.65
C SER A 32 -0.82 46.22 18.42
N ASN A 33 -0.15 47.28 17.95
CA ASN A 33 0.79 47.20 16.83
C ASN A 33 2.02 46.34 17.17
N LYS A 34 2.53 46.41 18.41
CA LYS A 34 3.61 45.51 18.87
C LYS A 34 3.16 44.05 18.88
N THR A 35 1.92 43.78 19.26
CA THR A 35 1.34 42.42 19.26
C THR A 35 1.22 41.90 17.84
N LEU A 36 0.67 42.70 16.92
CA LEU A 36 0.60 42.36 15.50
C LEU A 36 1.98 42.09 14.90
N GLN A 37 3.00 42.90 15.22
CA GLN A 37 4.36 42.65 14.76
C GLN A 37 4.93 41.30 15.25
N LYS A 38 4.63 40.90 16.49
CA LYS A 38 5.03 39.58 17.03
C LYS A 38 4.32 38.44 16.31
N GLU A 39 3.05 38.60 15.97
CA GLU A 39 2.30 37.62 15.19
C GLU A 39 2.82 37.51 13.75
N ILE A 40 3.05 38.64 13.08
CA ILE A 40 3.64 38.65 11.72
C ILE A 40 4.99 37.94 11.71
N LYS A 41 5.83 38.17 12.72
CA LYS A 41 7.13 37.48 12.85
C LYS A 41 6.96 35.97 13.08
N SER A 42 5.95 35.58 13.86
CA SER A 42 5.62 34.16 14.06
C SER A 42 5.10 33.52 12.78
N MET A 43 4.24 34.20 12.02
CA MET A 43 3.78 33.77 10.70
C MET A 43 4.92 33.61 9.70
N SER A 44 5.88 34.54 9.65
CA SER A 44 7.07 34.40 8.80
C SER A 44 7.90 33.17 9.17
N LYS A 45 8.01 32.86 10.47
CA LYS A 45 8.69 31.64 10.93
C LYS A 45 7.96 30.38 10.47
N ILE A 46 6.64 30.33 10.65
CA ILE A 46 5.80 29.21 10.18
C ILE A 46 5.93 29.03 8.66
N PHE A 47 5.94 30.13 7.89
CA PHE A 47 6.11 30.06 6.45
C PHE A 47 7.46 29.45 6.04
N GLY A 48 8.54 29.80 6.75
CA GLY A 48 9.86 29.20 6.55
C GLY A 48 9.91 27.71 6.91
N GLU A 49 9.20 27.29 7.96
CA GLU A 49 9.08 25.87 8.33
C GLU A 49 8.26 25.09 7.28
N ASN A 50 7.16 25.66 6.79
CA ASN A 50 6.36 25.06 5.72
C ASN A 50 7.16 24.88 4.41
N GLN A 51 8.03 25.82 4.06
CA GLN A 51 8.93 25.65 2.92
C GLN A 51 9.87 24.45 3.09
N LYS A 52 10.41 24.22 4.30
CA LYS A 52 11.25 23.05 4.58
C LYS A 52 10.47 21.75 4.43
N VAL A 53 9.23 21.72 4.91
CA VAL A 53 8.33 20.56 4.75
C VAL A 53 8.09 20.28 3.26
N LEU A 54 7.79 21.31 2.46
CA LEU A 54 7.58 21.17 1.01
C LEU A 54 8.83 20.64 0.29
N ILE A 55 10.03 21.12 0.65
CA ILE A 55 11.29 20.59 0.11
C ILE A 55 11.47 19.11 0.48
N SER A 56 11.15 18.73 1.73
CA SER A 56 11.19 17.33 2.15
C SER A 56 10.19 16.46 1.37
N MET A 57 8.98 16.96 1.12
CA MET A 57 7.97 16.25 0.31
C MET A 57 8.43 16.08 -1.13
N LYS A 58 9.05 17.10 -1.73
CA LYS A 58 9.66 16.99 -3.07
C LYS A 58 10.72 15.88 -3.08
N ASN A 59 11.62 15.85 -2.11
CA ASN A 59 12.65 14.81 -2.04
C ASN A 59 12.05 13.40 -1.87
N MET A 60 10.94 13.27 -1.14
CA MET A 60 10.21 12.00 -1.04
C MET A 60 9.57 11.60 -2.37
N ILE A 61 8.96 12.53 -3.10
CA ILE A 61 8.39 12.28 -4.43
C ILE A 61 9.49 11.86 -5.42
N ASP A 62 10.65 12.53 -5.40
CA ASP A 62 11.78 12.18 -6.24
C ASP A 62 12.29 10.74 -5.92
N SER A 63 12.36 10.38 -4.64
CA SER A 63 12.72 9.02 -4.21
C SER A 63 11.69 7.97 -4.63
N LEU A 64 10.39 8.27 -4.48
CA LEU A 64 9.30 7.38 -4.90
C LEU A 64 9.32 7.18 -6.41
N THR A 65 9.57 8.25 -7.18
CA THR A 65 9.68 8.19 -8.64
C THR A 65 10.81 7.26 -9.06
N SER A 66 11.99 7.37 -8.43
CA SER A 66 13.11 6.46 -8.69
C SER A 66 12.79 5.01 -8.32
N THR A 67 12.14 4.77 -7.18
CA THR A 67 11.70 3.40 -6.81
C THR A 67 10.71 2.83 -7.84
N LEU A 68 9.80 3.65 -8.35
CA LEU A 68 8.82 3.24 -9.34
C LEU A 68 9.48 2.87 -10.69
N GLU A 69 10.51 3.62 -11.12
CA GLU A 69 11.33 3.25 -12.27
C GLU A 69 12.06 1.90 -12.07
N HIS A 70 12.60 1.66 -10.88
CA HIS A 70 13.24 0.39 -10.56
C HIS A 70 12.25 -0.78 -10.62
N ILE A 71 11.05 -0.63 -10.07
CA ILE A 71 9.97 -1.64 -10.13
C ILE A 71 9.58 -1.93 -11.59
N GLN A 72 9.45 -0.88 -12.42
CA GLN A 72 9.14 -1.06 -13.83
C GLN A 72 10.24 -1.81 -14.59
N LYS A 73 11.53 -1.55 -14.29
CA LYS A 73 12.65 -2.31 -14.87
C LYS A 73 12.65 -3.77 -14.42
N GLN A 74 12.41 -4.02 -13.14
CA GLN A 74 12.31 -5.38 -12.60
C GLN A 74 11.14 -6.16 -13.21
N SER A 75 9.98 -5.53 -13.40
CA SER A 75 8.84 -6.15 -14.06
C SER A 75 9.19 -6.62 -15.48
N LYS A 76 9.96 -5.83 -16.25
CA LYS A 76 10.44 -6.26 -17.57
C LYS A 76 11.37 -7.46 -17.49
N GLN A 77 12.25 -7.53 -16.49
CA GLN A 77 13.14 -8.68 -16.27
C GLN A 77 12.35 -9.94 -15.90
N ILE A 78 11.31 -9.82 -15.07
CA ILE A 78 10.43 -10.94 -14.70
C ILE A 78 9.77 -11.53 -15.95
N ASN A 79 9.28 -10.69 -16.86
CA ASN A 79 8.68 -11.17 -18.11
C ASN A 79 9.69 -11.97 -18.97
N ILE A 80 10.96 -11.54 -19.02
CA ILE A 80 12.02 -12.27 -19.74
C ILE A 80 12.30 -13.62 -19.05
N ILE A 81 12.36 -13.64 -17.72
CA ILE A 81 12.58 -14.87 -16.95
C ILE A 81 11.41 -15.85 -17.13
N GLU A 82 10.18 -15.35 -17.18
CA GLU A 82 8.99 -16.16 -17.46
C GLU A 82 9.08 -16.81 -18.85
N GLU A 83 9.45 -16.04 -19.87
CA GLU A 83 9.65 -16.55 -21.23
C GLU A 83 10.75 -17.62 -21.28
N ASP A 84 11.89 -17.38 -20.63
CA ASP A 84 12.98 -18.35 -20.54
C ASP A 84 12.58 -19.61 -19.78
N THR A 85 11.76 -19.49 -18.74
CA THR A 85 11.22 -20.63 -17.98
C THR A 85 10.30 -21.48 -18.85
N GLN A 86 9.46 -20.85 -19.68
CA GLN A 86 8.63 -21.56 -20.65
C GLN A 86 9.49 -22.30 -21.70
N LYS A 87 10.55 -21.66 -22.21
CA LYS A 87 11.51 -22.31 -23.13
C LYS A 87 12.22 -23.49 -22.47
N LEU A 88 12.64 -23.36 -21.21
CA LEU A 88 13.24 -24.45 -20.44
C LEU A 88 12.26 -25.61 -20.24
N TYR A 89 10.99 -25.32 -19.95
CA TYR A 89 9.98 -26.37 -19.80
C TYR A 89 9.75 -27.13 -21.11
N ALA A 90 9.70 -26.42 -22.24
CA ALA A 90 9.61 -27.03 -23.57
C ALA A 90 10.86 -27.89 -23.87
N GLY A 91 12.05 -27.39 -23.58
CA GLY A 91 13.31 -28.13 -23.73
C GLY A 91 13.40 -29.37 -22.85
N LEU A 92 12.98 -29.27 -21.58
CA LEU A 92 12.94 -30.38 -20.64
C LEU A 92 11.99 -31.48 -21.11
N ASN A 93 10.83 -31.10 -21.64
CA ASN A 93 9.88 -32.05 -22.22
C ASN A 93 10.47 -32.79 -23.44
N GLN A 94 11.29 -32.10 -24.24
CA GLN A 94 12.01 -32.69 -25.37
C GLN A 94 13.12 -33.66 -24.90
N VAL A 95 13.86 -33.33 -23.83
CA VAL A 95 14.85 -34.23 -23.23
C VAL A 95 14.18 -35.47 -22.64
N ARG A 96 13.03 -35.31 -21.97
CA ARG A 96 12.25 -36.43 -21.42
C ARG A 96 11.78 -37.39 -22.51
N THR A 97 11.34 -36.86 -23.65
CA THR A 97 10.97 -37.69 -24.81
C THR A 97 12.19 -38.41 -25.41
N GLN A 98 13.38 -37.80 -25.40
CA GLN A 98 14.62 -38.46 -25.81
C GLN A 98 15.13 -39.51 -24.82
N SER A 99 14.85 -39.38 -23.51
CA SER A 99 15.23 -40.38 -22.49
C SER A 99 14.66 -41.76 -22.82
N ASN A 100 13.42 -41.83 -23.29
CA ASN A 100 12.79 -43.09 -23.72
C ASN A 100 13.53 -43.74 -24.91
N LEU A 101 14.22 -42.95 -25.72
CA LEU A 101 15.06 -43.40 -26.83
C LEU A 101 16.38 -43.98 -26.30
N VAL A 102 16.95 -43.38 -25.26
CA VAL A 102 18.14 -43.92 -24.55
C VAL A 102 17.84 -45.28 -23.93
N ASP A 103 16.67 -45.45 -23.28
CA ASP A 103 16.28 -46.76 -22.73
C ASP A 103 16.10 -47.82 -23.81
N LYS A 104 15.58 -47.45 -24.98
CA LYS A 104 15.47 -48.36 -26.14
C LYS A 104 16.85 -48.74 -26.68
N ILE A 105 17.75 -47.77 -26.83
CA ILE A 105 19.14 -48.02 -27.27
C ILE A 105 19.83 -48.93 -26.27
N ASN A 106 19.72 -48.65 -24.96
CA ASN A 106 20.33 -49.45 -23.92
C ASN A 106 19.85 -50.90 -23.95
N ASN A 107 18.54 -51.13 -24.07
CA ASN A 107 17.98 -52.47 -24.22
C ASN A 107 18.46 -53.18 -25.49
N GLN A 108 18.63 -52.47 -26.61
CA GLN A 108 19.19 -53.03 -27.84
C GLN A 108 20.68 -53.38 -27.68
N THR A 109 21.44 -52.53 -26.98
CA THR A 109 22.85 -52.79 -26.66
C THR A 109 23.00 -54.02 -25.77
N THR A 110 22.14 -54.20 -24.76
CA THR A 110 22.15 -55.39 -23.91
C THR A 110 21.89 -56.67 -24.72
N LYS A 111 20.91 -56.66 -25.62
CA LYS A 111 20.62 -57.80 -26.51
C LYS A 111 21.78 -58.12 -27.45
N LEU A 112 22.38 -57.10 -28.06
CA LEU A 112 23.57 -57.28 -28.90
C LEU A 112 24.74 -57.88 -28.11
N GLN A 113 24.91 -57.50 -26.84
CA GLN A 113 25.96 -58.03 -25.99
C GLN A 113 25.74 -59.51 -25.62
N GLU A 114 24.49 -59.93 -25.43
CA GLU A 114 24.12 -61.34 -25.27
C GLU A 114 24.41 -62.15 -26.54
N GLU A 115 24.01 -61.65 -27.72
CA GLU A 115 24.27 -62.30 -29.01
C GLU A 115 25.78 -62.43 -29.32
N ILE A 116 26.58 -61.40 -29.00
CA ILE A 116 28.04 -61.44 -29.14
C ILE A 116 28.65 -62.49 -28.20
N SER A 117 28.13 -62.60 -26.97
CA SER A 117 28.60 -63.57 -25.97
C SER A 117 28.28 -65.02 -26.38
N GLU A 118 27.15 -65.26 -27.05
CA GLU A 118 26.80 -66.57 -27.61
C GLU A 118 27.67 -66.92 -28.83
N LEU A 119 27.94 -65.95 -29.71
CA LEU A 119 28.79 -66.15 -30.88
C LEU A 119 30.26 -66.45 -30.54
N GLN A 120 30.75 -65.99 -29.40
CA GLN A 120 32.09 -66.35 -28.90
C GLN A 120 32.23 -67.81 -28.46
N LYS A 121 31.12 -68.54 -28.24
CA LYS A 121 31.15 -69.95 -27.77
C LYS A 121 31.11 -71.00 -28.88
N SER A 122 30.73 -70.66 -30.12
CA SER A 122 30.59 -71.65 -31.21
C SER A 122 31.58 -71.40 -32.34
N SER A 123 32.62 -72.24 -32.45
CA SER A 123 33.63 -72.19 -33.51
C SER A 123 33.16 -72.89 -34.80
N LYS A 124 33.28 -72.22 -35.96
CA LYS A 124 33.44 -72.81 -37.31
C LYS A 124 33.85 -71.75 -38.34
N THR A 125 34.98 -71.97 -39.00
CA THR A 125 35.93 -70.94 -39.50
C THR A 125 35.71 -70.45 -40.94
N GLN A 126 34.60 -70.78 -41.61
CA GLN A 126 34.40 -70.34 -43.01
C GLN A 126 33.38 -69.19 -43.18
N ASN A 127 32.52 -68.97 -42.18
CA ASN A 127 31.64 -67.79 -42.08
C ASN A 127 32.35 -66.56 -41.47
N ILE A 128 33.55 -66.75 -40.93
CA ILE A 128 34.29 -65.73 -40.19
C ILE A 128 34.79 -64.62 -41.12
N SER A 129 35.18 -64.91 -42.36
CA SER A 129 35.69 -63.86 -43.26
C SER A 129 34.59 -62.86 -43.67
N GLN A 130 33.41 -63.35 -44.04
CA GLN A 130 32.26 -62.50 -44.37
C GLN A 130 31.78 -61.72 -43.13
N LYS A 131 31.73 -62.38 -41.97
CA LYS A 131 31.32 -61.78 -40.71
C LYS A 131 32.34 -60.77 -40.17
N VAL A 132 33.63 -60.95 -40.47
CA VAL A 132 34.70 -59.98 -40.19
C VAL A 132 34.57 -58.79 -41.13
N GLU A 133 34.22 -58.97 -42.41
CA GLU A 133 33.94 -57.88 -43.37
C GLU A 133 32.73 -57.03 -42.91
N ASP A 134 31.63 -57.69 -42.55
CA ASP A 134 30.42 -57.05 -42.03
C ASP A 134 30.68 -56.38 -40.66
N SER A 135 31.50 -57.00 -39.81
CA SER A 135 31.97 -56.40 -38.56
C SER A 135 32.88 -55.21 -38.82
N MET A 136 33.72 -55.23 -39.86
CA MET A 136 34.60 -54.11 -40.22
C MET A 136 33.78 -52.90 -40.68
N SER A 137 32.70 -53.14 -41.45
CA SER A 137 31.76 -52.09 -41.85
C SER A 137 30.98 -51.53 -40.66
N SER A 138 30.57 -52.39 -39.73
CA SER A 138 29.86 -52.01 -38.50
C SER A 138 30.78 -51.28 -37.52
N ILE A 139 32.04 -51.70 -37.38
CA ILE A 139 33.07 -51.02 -36.60
C ILE A 139 33.36 -49.63 -37.19
N LYS A 140 33.41 -49.50 -38.52
CA LYS A 140 33.59 -48.22 -39.19
C LYS A 140 32.40 -47.28 -38.99
N ASN A 141 31.17 -47.81 -39.03
CA ASN A 141 29.96 -47.03 -38.75
C ASN A 141 29.89 -46.62 -37.27
N ASN A 142 30.17 -47.56 -36.36
CA ASN A 142 30.23 -47.29 -34.92
C ASN A 142 31.33 -46.28 -34.58
N SER A 143 32.50 -46.32 -35.24
CA SER A 143 33.55 -45.32 -35.02
C SER A 143 33.12 -43.92 -35.49
N GLN A 144 32.40 -43.81 -36.60
CA GLN A 144 31.80 -42.54 -37.02
C GLN A 144 30.74 -42.04 -36.03
N MET A 145 29.96 -42.94 -35.43
CA MET A 145 28.99 -42.58 -34.40
C MET A 145 29.68 -42.12 -33.11
N ILE A 146 30.77 -42.77 -32.71
CA ILE A 146 31.62 -42.37 -31.58
C ILE A 146 32.23 -40.99 -31.83
N ILE A 147 32.69 -40.68 -33.05
CA ILE A 147 33.19 -39.34 -33.41
C ILE A 147 32.09 -38.28 -33.27
N LYS A 148 30.86 -38.56 -33.74
CA LYS A 148 29.71 -37.65 -33.56
C LYS A 148 29.31 -37.49 -32.09
N ILE A 149 29.41 -38.55 -31.29
CA ILE A 149 29.16 -38.49 -29.85
C ILE A 149 30.24 -37.64 -29.16
N ALA A 150 31.51 -37.80 -29.52
CA ALA A 150 32.59 -36.97 -28.99
C ALA A 150 32.37 -35.48 -29.31
N GLN A 151 31.98 -35.15 -30.54
CA GLN A 151 31.62 -33.77 -30.94
C GLN A 151 30.46 -33.22 -30.11
N ARG A 152 29.41 -34.02 -29.90
CA ARG A 152 28.28 -33.64 -29.03
C ARG A 152 28.68 -33.48 -27.55
N ILE A 153 29.62 -34.28 -27.06
CA ILE A 153 30.15 -34.14 -25.69
C ILE A 153 30.91 -32.82 -25.53
N ASP A 154 31.67 -32.41 -26.55
CA ASP A 154 32.36 -31.12 -26.54
C ASP A 154 31.36 -29.95 -26.58
N GLU A 155 30.28 -30.04 -27.37
CA GLU A 155 29.18 -29.06 -27.36
C GLU A 155 28.51 -28.97 -25.98
N VAL A 156 28.15 -30.11 -25.38
CA VAL A 156 27.53 -30.16 -24.03
C VAL A 156 28.48 -29.62 -22.96
N ARG A 157 29.80 -29.83 -23.10
CA ARG A 157 30.80 -29.27 -22.19
C ARG A 157 30.84 -27.75 -22.27
N ASP A 158 30.80 -27.19 -23.48
CA ASP A 158 30.77 -25.73 -23.66
C ASP A 158 29.46 -25.12 -23.14
N ASP A 159 28.33 -25.80 -23.33
CA ASP A 159 27.05 -25.39 -22.73
C ASP A 159 27.10 -25.42 -21.19
N LEU A 160 27.68 -26.47 -20.60
CA LEU A 160 27.92 -26.56 -19.15
C LEU A 160 28.82 -25.44 -18.65
N ARG A 161 29.84 -25.06 -19.43
CA ARG A 161 30.75 -23.95 -19.10
C ARG A 161 30.03 -22.60 -19.15
N ASN A 162 29.14 -22.41 -20.12
CA ASN A 162 28.27 -21.23 -20.20
C ASN A 162 27.27 -21.15 -19.04
N VAL A 163 26.70 -22.29 -18.62
CA VAL A 163 25.83 -22.37 -17.43
C VAL A 163 26.61 -22.09 -16.15
N SER A 164 27.84 -22.59 -16.03
CA SER A 164 28.73 -22.28 -14.90
C SER A 164 29.07 -20.79 -14.83
N GLY A 165 29.20 -20.10 -15.96
CA GLY A 165 29.36 -18.64 -16.00
C GLY A 165 28.14 -17.88 -15.45
N LYS A 166 26.94 -18.44 -15.57
CA LYS A 166 25.72 -17.89 -14.94
C LYS A 166 25.68 -18.08 -13.42
N THR A 167 26.40 -19.07 -12.88
CA THR A 167 26.54 -19.24 -11.42
C THR A 167 27.32 -18.09 -10.77
N GLU A 168 28.28 -17.49 -11.47
CA GLU A 168 28.98 -16.29 -11.01
C GLU A 168 28.00 -15.10 -10.88
N SER A 169 27.04 -14.97 -11.81
CA SER A 169 26.01 -13.91 -11.72
C SER A 169 25.02 -14.15 -10.56
N PHE A 170 24.84 -15.39 -10.11
CA PHE A 170 24.06 -15.70 -8.92
C PHE A 170 24.73 -15.20 -7.62
N LEU A 171 26.07 -15.23 -7.56
CA LEU A 171 26.82 -14.65 -6.43
C LEU A 171 26.68 -13.12 -6.41
N GLU A 172 26.69 -12.49 -7.58
CA GLU A 172 26.45 -11.05 -7.72
C GLU A 172 25.02 -10.68 -7.28
N MET A 173 24.02 -11.49 -7.67
CA MET A 173 22.63 -11.33 -7.24
C MET A 173 22.44 -11.47 -5.72
N GLY A 174 23.19 -12.36 -5.06
CA GLY A 174 23.23 -12.45 -3.60
C GLY A 174 23.71 -11.14 -2.95
N SER A 175 24.77 -10.53 -3.50
CA SER A 175 25.30 -9.25 -3.01
C SER A 175 24.33 -8.07 -3.22
N GLU A 176 23.55 -8.08 -4.30
CA GLU A 176 22.50 -7.10 -4.54
C GLU A 176 21.30 -7.29 -3.60
N MET A 177 20.95 -8.54 -3.29
CA MET A 177 19.89 -8.87 -2.32
C MET A 177 20.22 -8.33 -0.93
N ASP A 178 21.49 -8.43 -0.49
CA ASP A 178 21.94 -7.86 0.78
C ASP A 178 21.86 -6.33 0.81
N LYS A 179 22.21 -5.66 -0.29
CA LYS A 179 22.03 -4.20 -0.41
C LYS A 179 20.56 -3.80 -0.37
N LEU A 180 19.68 -4.56 -1.03
CA LEU A 180 18.24 -4.35 -1.00
C LEU A 180 17.69 -4.52 0.43
N LYS A 181 18.13 -5.55 1.16
CA LYS A 181 17.74 -5.78 2.55
C LYS A 181 18.08 -4.59 3.45
N ILE A 182 19.30 -4.06 3.35
CA ILE A 182 19.74 -2.87 4.10
C ILE A 182 18.88 -1.64 3.75
N ASN A 183 18.50 -1.47 2.48
CA ASN A 183 17.65 -0.37 2.06
C ASN A 183 16.21 -0.50 2.59
N VAL A 184 15.65 -1.71 2.60
CA VAL A 184 14.33 -2.00 3.17
C VAL A 184 14.31 -1.71 4.68
N GLU A 185 15.37 -2.08 5.40
CA GLU A 185 15.51 -1.78 6.82
C GLU A 185 15.51 -0.26 7.09
N LYS A 186 16.26 0.51 6.28
CA LYS A 186 16.26 1.98 6.36
C LYS A 186 14.91 2.61 6.01
N ILE A 187 14.16 2.04 5.07
CA ILE A 187 12.81 2.50 4.74
C ILE A 187 11.85 2.22 5.90
N SER A 188 11.97 1.05 6.53
CA SER A 188 11.20 0.68 7.73
C SER A 188 11.44 1.65 8.89
N GLU A 189 12.71 1.99 9.16
CA GLU A 189 13.06 3.02 10.18
C GLU A 189 12.54 4.42 9.83
N LYS A 190 12.44 4.77 8.55
CA LYS A 190 11.82 6.04 8.13
C LYS A 190 10.31 5.99 8.27
N ALA A 191 9.67 4.85 8.03
CA ALA A 191 8.24 4.66 8.17
C ALA A 191 7.79 4.80 9.64
N SER A 192 8.57 4.29 10.61
CA SER A 192 8.26 4.50 12.03
C SER A 192 8.32 5.98 12.47
N LYS A 193 9.20 6.78 11.86
CA LYS A 193 9.27 8.23 12.08
C LYS A 193 8.08 9.00 11.46
N ILE A 194 7.47 8.47 10.40
CA ILE A 194 6.24 9.02 9.81
C ILE A 194 5.06 8.83 10.77
N ASP A 195 5.02 7.70 11.48
CA ASP A 195 3.98 7.42 12.47
C ASP A 195 4.00 8.44 13.63
N SER A 196 5.19 8.84 14.08
CA SER A 196 5.36 9.95 15.03
C SER A 196 4.91 11.30 14.44
N SER A 197 5.09 11.51 13.14
CA SER A 197 4.63 12.73 12.46
C SER A 197 3.10 12.78 12.34
N SER A 198 2.43 11.62 12.25
CA SER A 198 0.98 11.49 12.28
C SER A 198 0.38 11.99 13.60
N GLN A 199 1.04 11.71 14.73
CA GLN A 199 0.63 12.22 16.05
C GLN A 199 0.71 13.75 16.14
N ILE A 200 1.71 14.37 15.48
CA ILE A 200 1.85 15.82 15.38
C ILE A 200 0.70 16.42 14.55
N ILE A 201 0.30 15.76 13.45
CA ILE A 201 -0.83 16.19 12.62
C ILE A 201 -2.14 16.15 13.39
N GLU A 202 -2.40 15.11 14.18
CA GLU A 202 -3.62 15.03 14.99
C GLU A 202 -3.64 16.12 16.07
N SER A 203 -2.49 16.42 16.66
CA SER A 203 -2.35 17.53 17.63
C SER A 203 -2.61 18.90 16.98
N LEU A 204 -2.08 19.14 15.77
CA LEU A 204 -2.31 20.37 15.01
C LEU A 204 -3.78 20.50 14.57
N LYS A 205 -4.42 19.40 14.19
CA LYS A 205 -5.84 19.36 13.85
C LYS A 205 -6.71 19.74 15.05
N GLN A 206 -6.34 19.28 16.24
CA GLN A 206 -7.02 19.64 17.48
C GLN A 206 -6.83 21.13 17.84
N GLU A 207 -5.64 21.69 17.65
CA GLU A 207 -5.38 23.12 17.81
C GLU A 207 -6.15 23.98 16.79
N LEU A 208 -6.19 23.58 15.52
CA LEU A 208 -6.97 24.27 14.48
C LEU A 208 -8.46 24.26 14.79
N GLY A 209 -9.00 23.15 15.31
CA GLY A 209 -10.39 23.09 15.79
C GLY A 209 -10.70 24.15 16.85
N LYS A 210 -9.80 24.33 17.82
CA LYS A 210 -9.94 25.39 18.85
C LYS A 210 -9.89 26.79 18.26
N ILE A 211 -9.06 27.02 17.24
CA ILE A 211 -9.00 28.31 16.53
C ILE A 211 -10.30 28.58 15.79
N THR A 212 -10.87 27.59 15.10
CA THR A 212 -12.18 27.71 14.42
C THR A 212 -13.31 28.05 15.41
N GLU A 213 -13.34 27.42 16.58
CA GLU A 213 -14.29 27.76 17.64
C GLU A 213 -14.07 29.18 18.19
N GLY A 214 -12.82 29.62 18.35
CA GLY A 214 -12.47 30.99 18.74
C GLY A 214 -12.91 32.04 17.71
N VAL A 215 -12.74 31.76 16.41
CA VAL A 215 -13.20 32.64 15.31
C VAL A 215 -14.73 32.74 15.31
N SER A 216 -15.43 31.66 15.63
CA SER A 216 -16.89 31.65 15.79
C SER A 216 -17.35 32.61 16.90
N SER A 217 -16.57 32.73 17.98
CA SER A 217 -16.81 33.69 19.07
C SER A 217 -16.56 35.15 18.64
N SER A 218 -15.73 35.37 17.62
CA SER A 218 -15.46 36.68 17.00
C SER A 218 -16.58 37.14 16.05
N SER A 219 -17.56 36.28 15.71
CA SER A 219 -18.71 36.64 14.87
C SER A 219 -19.63 37.71 15.48
N ASN A 220 -19.50 37.98 16.78
CA ASN A 220 -20.17 39.09 17.46
C ASN A 220 -19.73 40.48 16.94
N ILE A 221 -18.58 40.59 16.26
CA ILE A 221 -18.09 41.85 15.69
C ILE A 221 -19.08 42.42 14.67
N ASN A 222 -19.78 41.59 13.89
CA ASN A 222 -20.79 42.08 12.94
C ASN A 222 -22.00 42.69 13.65
N SER A 223 -22.45 42.06 14.75
CA SER A 223 -23.54 42.60 15.56
C SER A 223 -23.16 43.92 16.26
N GLU A 224 -21.90 44.04 16.69
CA GLU A 224 -21.37 45.29 17.25
C GLU A 224 -21.23 46.38 16.17
N LEU A 225 -20.82 46.03 14.95
CA LEU A 225 -20.74 46.94 13.81
C LEU A 225 -22.12 47.46 13.39
N ASP A 226 -23.14 46.61 13.36
CA ASP A 226 -24.52 47.00 13.08
C ASP A 226 -25.05 47.95 14.18
N ALA A 227 -24.74 47.67 15.45
CA ALA A 227 -25.08 48.57 16.56
C ALA A 227 -24.38 49.93 16.45
N ILE A 228 -23.10 49.96 16.04
CA ILE A 228 -22.35 51.19 15.78
C ILE A 228 -22.98 51.96 14.60
N LYS A 229 -23.37 51.27 13.53
CA LYS A 229 -24.02 51.87 12.36
C LYS A 229 -25.34 52.54 12.73
N VAL A 230 -26.19 51.86 13.50
CA VAL A 230 -27.44 52.44 14.04
C VAL A 230 -27.15 53.69 14.88
N ALA A 231 -26.09 53.67 15.69
CA ALA A 231 -25.69 54.83 16.48
C ALA A 231 -25.20 56.00 15.61
N ILE A 232 -24.48 55.73 14.52
CA ILE A 232 -24.04 56.75 13.55
C ILE A 232 -25.25 57.37 12.85
N ASP A 233 -26.20 56.57 12.38
CA ASP A 233 -27.41 57.06 11.72
C ASP A 233 -28.22 57.99 12.65
N ALA A 234 -28.35 57.62 13.93
CA ALA A 234 -29.02 58.45 14.94
C ALA A 234 -28.27 59.78 15.23
N VAL A 235 -26.95 59.79 15.13
CA VAL A 235 -26.14 61.02 15.24
C VAL A 235 -26.30 61.89 14.00
N SER A 236 -26.32 61.27 12.81
CA SER A 236 -26.55 61.95 11.53
C SER A 236 -27.92 62.64 11.51
N GLU A 237 -28.97 61.98 12.00
CA GLU A 237 -30.31 62.56 12.12
C GLU A 237 -30.40 63.71 13.14
N LYS A 238 -29.55 63.69 14.17
CA LYS A 238 -29.41 64.83 15.10
C LYS A 238 -28.64 65.98 14.46
N ALA A 239 -27.65 65.70 13.62
CA ALA A 239 -26.88 66.70 12.90
C ALA A 239 -27.74 67.44 11.85
N SER A 240 -28.63 66.74 11.13
CA SER A 240 -29.57 67.40 10.22
C SER A 240 -30.55 68.36 10.94
N LYS A 241 -30.90 68.08 12.20
CA LYS A 241 -31.65 69.02 13.05
C LYS A 241 -30.82 70.27 13.43
N ILE A 242 -29.49 70.20 13.43
CA ILE A 242 -28.63 71.37 13.62
C ILE A 242 -28.62 72.26 12.37
N ASP A 243 -28.70 71.71 11.17
CA ASP A 243 -28.87 72.52 9.95
C ASP A 243 -30.18 73.34 10.00
N SER A 244 -31.24 72.80 10.60
CA SER A 244 -32.48 73.55 10.83
C SER A 244 -32.32 74.74 11.79
N LEU A 245 -31.35 74.69 12.72
CA LEU A 245 -31.00 75.84 13.56
C LEU A 245 -30.25 76.93 12.77
N GLY A 246 -29.55 76.56 11.69
CA GLY A 246 -28.96 77.53 10.75
C GLY A 246 -30.03 78.46 10.16
N GLY A 247 -31.18 77.91 9.78
CA GLY A 247 -32.34 78.71 9.32
C GLY A 247 -32.91 79.64 10.39
N VAL A 248 -32.90 79.23 11.67
CA VAL A 248 -33.30 80.09 12.80
C VAL A 248 -32.31 81.24 13.01
N ILE A 249 -31.01 80.97 12.85
CA ILE A 249 -29.95 81.99 12.95
C ILE A 249 -30.09 83.02 11.82
N ASP A 250 -30.38 82.59 10.59
CA ASP A 250 -30.64 83.50 9.48
C ASP A 250 -31.92 84.33 9.69
N GLY A 251 -32.98 83.74 10.26
CA GLY A 251 -34.18 84.46 10.65
C GLY A 251 -33.92 85.54 11.72
N LEU A 252 -33.12 85.22 12.74
CA LEU A 252 -32.67 86.20 13.75
C LEU A 252 -31.81 87.31 13.13
N LYS A 253 -30.94 86.98 12.17
CA LYS A 253 -30.12 87.95 11.43
C LYS A 253 -31.00 88.93 10.63
N GLN A 254 -32.08 88.44 10.04
CA GLN A 254 -33.05 89.27 9.30
C GLN A 254 -33.85 90.21 10.23
N GLN A 255 -34.21 89.72 11.43
CA GLN A 255 -34.84 90.54 12.47
C GLN A 255 -33.90 91.66 12.96
N PHE A 256 -32.61 91.35 13.17
CA PHE A 256 -31.60 92.37 13.50
C PHE A 256 -31.42 93.42 12.40
N GLY A 257 -31.46 93.01 11.12
CA GLY A 257 -31.46 93.93 9.98
C GLY A 257 -32.65 94.88 9.98
N THR A 258 -33.83 94.38 10.35
CA THR A 258 -35.06 95.18 10.45
C THR A 258 -35.00 96.18 11.61
N ILE A 259 -34.49 95.76 12.78
CA ILE A 259 -34.25 96.66 13.93
C ILE A 259 -33.26 97.76 13.56
N THR A 260 -32.20 97.43 12.80
CA THR A 260 -31.22 98.41 12.32
C THR A 260 -31.87 99.46 11.41
N SER A 261 -32.85 99.07 10.58
CA SER A 261 -33.60 100.01 9.74
C SER A 261 -34.55 100.93 10.54
N GLN A 262 -35.02 100.49 11.71
CA GLN A 262 -35.87 101.29 12.62
C GLN A 262 -35.08 102.29 13.48
N VAL A 263 -33.74 102.18 13.53
CA VAL A 263 -32.88 103.08 14.31
C VAL A 263 -32.55 104.39 13.55
N ASN A 264 -32.87 104.49 12.25
CA ASN A 264 -32.66 105.70 11.44
C ASN A 264 -33.70 106.83 11.69
N SER A 265 -34.36 106.83 12.85
CA SER A 265 -35.36 107.85 13.24
C SER A 265 -35.17 108.32 14.69
N VAL A 266 -33.93 108.61 15.13
CA VAL A 266 -33.69 109.45 16.30
C VAL A 266 -32.36 110.21 16.11
N ASP A 267 -32.44 111.52 15.91
CA ASP A 267 -31.31 112.44 15.86
C ASP A 267 -30.59 112.52 17.22
N ASN A 268 -29.31 112.11 17.28
CA ASN A 268 -28.15 112.88 17.78
C ASN A 268 -26.94 111.93 18.03
N LEU A 269 -25.86 112.02 17.26
CA LEU A 269 -24.63 111.24 17.50
C LEU A 269 -23.37 112.12 17.43
N SER A 270 -22.65 112.13 18.55
CA SER A 270 -21.40 112.88 18.78
C SER A 270 -20.17 112.11 18.27
N LEU A 271 -19.10 112.86 17.96
CA LEU A 271 -17.82 112.46 17.34
C LEU A 271 -17.10 111.25 17.98
N GLU A 272 -17.41 110.89 19.22
CA GLU A 272 -16.83 109.72 19.91
C GLU A 272 -17.30 108.37 19.32
N SER A 273 -18.51 108.33 18.76
CA SER A 273 -19.11 107.10 18.23
C SER A 273 -18.47 106.66 16.91
N ILE A 274 -17.95 107.61 16.13
CA ILE A 274 -17.28 107.34 14.85
C ILE A 274 -15.92 106.67 15.09
N ARG A 275 -15.23 107.01 16.18
CA ARG A 275 -13.93 106.42 16.55
C ARG A 275 -14.06 104.97 17.04
N ASP A 276 -15.10 104.66 17.81
CA ASP A 276 -15.39 103.28 18.26
C ASP A 276 -15.84 102.36 17.09
N ILE A 277 -16.56 102.91 16.12
CA ILE A 277 -16.94 102.19 14.89
C ILE A 277 -15.71 101.91 14.02
N SER A 278 -14.77 102.85 13.90
CA SER A 278 -13.52 102.63 13.14
C SER A 278 -12.67 101.51 13.74
N GLY A 279 -12.51 101.45 15.07
CA GLY A 279 -11.78 100.37 15.73
C GLY A 279 -12.48 99.00 15.61
N LYS A 280 -13.81 98.98 15.56
CA LYS A 280 -14.57 97.75 15.26
C LYS A 280 -14.37 97.30 13.81
N ILE A 281 -14.26 98.23 12.85
CA ILE A 281 -13.97 97.91 11.45
C ILE A 281 -12.58 97.31 11.29
N ASP A 282 -11.54 97.86 11.93
CA ASP A 282 -10.18 97.31 11.86
C ASP A 282 -10.09 95.88 12.44
N LYS A 283 -10.83 95.63 13.53
CA LYS A 283 -10.94 94.29 14.12
C LYS A 283 -11.68 93.33 13.19
N MET A 284 -12.74 93.81 12.53
CA MET A 284 -13.51 93.04 11.56
C MET A 284 -12.69 92.72 10.30
N GLU A 285 -11.82 93.62 9.86
CA GLU A 285 -10.87 93.39 8.76
C GLU A 285 -9.82 92.33 9.12
N THR A 286 -9.31 92.38 10.36
CA THR A 286 -8.40 91.36 10.89
C THR A 286 -9.08 89.99 11.00
N ASP A 287 -10.32 89.95 11.48
CA ASP A 287 -11.13 88.74 11.58
C ASP A 287 -11.47 88.18 10.18
N MET A 288 -11.77 89.03 9.19
CA MET A 288 -11.99 88.59 7.80
C MET A 288 -10.73 87.99 7.18
N LYS A 289 -9.55 88.58 7.43
CA LYS A 289 -8.27 88.08 6.90
C LYS A 289 -7.91 86.71 7.48
N THR A 290 -8.17 86.49 8.76
CA THR A 290 -8.00 85.17 9.39
C THR A 290 -9.05 84.16 8.95
N LEU A 291 -10.29 84.59 8.67
CA LEU A 291 -11.33 83.74 8.11
C LEU A 291 -10.99 83.29 6.68
N SER A 292 -10.42 84.16 5.85
CA SER A 292 -9.97 83.84 4.50
C SER A 292 -8.86 82.77 4.51
N GLN A 293 -7.86 82.90 5.38
CA GLN A 293 -6.82 81.88 5.54
C GLN A 293 -7.37 80.53 6.04
N ARG A 294 -8.42 80.55 6.87
CA ARG A 294 -9.09 79.34 7.34
C ARG A 294 -9.96 78.71 6.24
N ALA A 295 -10.55 79.50 5.35
CA ALA A 295 -11.27 79.02 4.17
C ALA A 295 -10.32 78.35 3.16
N ASP A 296 -9.16 78.94 2.89
CA ASP A 296 -8.12 78.35 2.03
C ASP A 296 -7.60 77.02 2.61
N SER A 297 -7.46 76.93 3.93
CA SER A 297 -7.09 75.68 4.62
C SER A 297 -8.18 74.60 4.50
N ASN A 298 -9.45 74.97 4.41
CA ASN A 298 -10.56 74.02 4.21
C ASN A 298 -10.66 73.53 2.75
N ALA A 299 -10.22 74.32 1.76
CA ALA A 299 -10.12 73.87 0.37
C ALA A 299 -9.08 72.75 0.20
N PHE A 300 -7.93 72.85 0.90
CA PHE A 300 -6.89 71.81 0.95
C PHE A 300 -7.39 70.50 1.61
N VAL A 301 -8.23 70.60 2.64
CA VAL A 301 -8.88 69.43 3.27
C VAL A 301 -9.87 68.76 2.31
N GLY A 302 -10.54 69.52 1.43
CA GLY A 302 -11.44 69.00 0.40
C GLY A 302 -10.74 68.15 -0.68
N GLU A 303 -9.55 68.56 -1.13
CA GLU A 303 -8.73 67.74 -2.03
C GLU A 303 -8.18 66.48 -1.35
N GLY A 304 -7.75 66.59 -0.10
CA GLY A 304 -7.34 65.43 0.71
C GLY A 304 -8.49 64.42 0.89
N LEU A 305 -9.71 64.89 1.13
CA LEU A 305 -10.90 64.03 1.23
C LEU A 305 -11.23 63.32 -0.08
N LYS A 306 -11.04 63.98 -1.24
CA LYS A 306 -11.19 63.33 -2.55
C LYS A 306 -10.12 62.25 -2.79
N SER A 307 -8.87 62.51 -2.42
CA SER A 307 -7.79 61.51 -2.49
C SER A 307 -8.11 60.30 -1.62
N VAL A 308 -8.51 60.53 -0.37
CA VAL A 308 -8.92 59.46 0.56
C VAL A 308 -10.14 58.71 0.02
N GLN A 309 -11.13 59.39 -0.56
CA GLN A 309 -12.28 58.73 -1.17
C GLN A 309 -11.88 57.83 -2.35
N GLN A 310 -10.92 58.26 -3.16
CA GLN A 310 -10.41 57.47 -4.28
C GLN A 310 -9.58 56.26 -3.82
N GLU A 311 -8.75 56.43 -2.78
CA GLU A 311 -8.01 55.34 -2.13
C GLU A 311 -8.93 54.32 -1.45
N VAL A 312 -10.00 54.78 -0.78
CA VAL A 312 -11.01 53.89 -0.19
C VAL A 312 -11.76 53.12 -1.28
N SER A 313 -12.03 53.76 -2.42
CA SER A 313 -12.70 53.11 -3.56
C SER A 313 -11.80 52.06 -4.22
N SER A 314 -10.52 52.37 -4.43
CA SER A 314 -9.56 51.41 -4.99
C SER A 314 -9.27 50.26 -4.02
N PHE A 315 -9.19 50.54 -2.72
CA PHE A 315 -9.09 49.51 -1.69
C PHE A 315 -10.31 48.59 -1.69
N LYS A 316 -11.53 49.15 -1.72
CA LYS A 316 -12.76 48.37 -1.77
C LYS A 316 -12.81 47.45 -3.00
N GLN A 317 -12.42 47.96 -4.17
CA GLN A 317 -12.37 47.16 -5.38
C GLN A 317 -11.32 46.04 -5.27
N ASN A 318 -10.12 46.35 -4.76
CA ASN A 318 -9.06 45.36 -4.59
C ASN A 318 -9.45 44.25 -3.61
N VAL A 319 -10.10 44.60 -2.50
CA VAL A 319 -10.63 43.63 -1.53
C VAL A 319 -11.71 42.77 -2.15
N PHE A 320 -12.61 43.35 -2.94
CA PHE A 320 -13.66 42.60 -3.64
C PHE A 320 -13.06 41.62 -4.65
N ASP A 321 -12.13 42.06 -5.49
CA ASP A 321 -11.48 41.21 -6.49
C ASP A 321 -10.70 40.07 -5.84
N LYS A 322 -9.95 40.36 -4.76
CA LYS A 322 -9.26 39.33 -3.98
C LYS A 322 -10.23 38.35 -3.33
N THR A 323 -11.36 38.83 -2.83
CA THR A 323 -12.40 37.98 -2.22
C THR A 323 -13.00 37.03 -3.25
N ASN A 324 -13.33 37.52 -4.45
CA ASN A 324 -13.81 36.67 -5.54
C ASN A 324 -12.77 35.61 -5.96
N ILE A 325 -11.49 35.98 -6.04
CA ILE A 325 -10.42 35.01 -6.37
C ILE A 325 -10.30 33.95 -5.27
N ILE A 326 -10.40 34.35 -3.99
CA ILE A 326 -10.38 33.42 -2.87
C ILE A 326 -11.56 32.46 -2.95
N GLU A 327 -12.77 32.96 -3.22
CA GLU A 327 -13.98 32.15 -3.31
C GLU A 327 -13.91 31.14 -4.47
N GLN A 328 -13.41 31.56 -5.64
CA GLN A 328 -13.16 30.65 -6.76
C GLN A 328 -12.13 29.56 -6.43
N LYS A 329 -11.05 29.92 -5.72
CA LYS A 329 -10.05 28.94 -5.27
C LYS A 329 -10.63 27.98 -4.24
N ILE A 330 -11.45 28.45 -3.31
CA ILE A 330 -12.17 27.60 -2.34
C ILE A 330 -13.09 26.63 -3.07
N SER A 331 -13.84 27.08 -4.07
CA SER A 331 -14.70 26.20 -4.88
C SER A 331 -13.89 25.14 -5.62
N SER A 332 -12.76 25.53 -6.22
CA SER A 332 -11.87 24.58 -6.91
C SER A 332 -11.26 23.54 -5.97
N VAL A 333 -10.84 23.97 -4.78
CA VAL A 333 -10.34 23.07 -3.72
C VAL A 333 -11.44 22.15 -3.22
N SER A 334 -12.67 22.65 -3.05
CA SER A 334 -13.84 21.84 -2.67
C SER A 334 -14.14 20.74 -3.69
N ASP A 335 -14.05 21.04 -4.99
CA ASP A 335 -14.27 20.03 -6.04
C ASP A 335 -13.15 18.98 -6.09
N ILE A 336 -11.91 19.39 -5.85
CA ILE A 336 -10.78 18.47 -5.70
C ILE A 336 -10.98 17.57 -4.48
N LEU A 337 -11.42 18.13 -3.36
CA LEU A 337 -11.69 17.37 -2.13
C LEU A 337 -12.79 16.32 -2.35
N LYS A 338 -13.90 16.69 -3.00
CA LYS A 338 -14.98 15.73 -3.34
C LYS A 338 -14.49 14.61 -4.25
N ARG A 339 -13.65 14.92 -5.25
CA ARG A 339 -13.04 13.92 -6.13
C ARG A 339 -12.05 13.01 -5.38
N GLN A 340 -11.31 13.57 -4.44
CA GLN A 340 -10.40 12.82 -3.59
C GLN A 340 -11.18 11.85 -2.69
N ASP A 341 -12.25 12.30 -2.03
CA ASP A 341 -13.09 11.45 -1.19
C ASP A 341 -13.70 10.29 -1.99
N ALA A 342 -14.20 10.58 -3.20
CA ALA A 342 -14.71 9.54 -4.11
C ALA A 342 -13.62 8.52 -4.50
N SER A 343 -12.41 9.00 -4.82
CA SER A 343 -11.26 8.16 -5.15
C SER A 343 -10.80 7.31 -3.96
N VAL A 344 -10.82 7.85 -2.74
CA VAL A 344 -10.48 7.13 -1.51
C VAL A 344 -11.48 6.02 -1.23
N ILE A 345 -12.79 6.29 -1.39
CA ILE A 345 -13.84 5.27 -1.25
C ILE A 345 -13.65 4.15 -2.30
N GLU A 346 -13.37 4.51 -3.55
CA GLU A 346 -13.14 3.51 -4.60
C GLU A 346 -11.86 2.69 -4.36
N PHE A 347 -10.80 3.34 -3.86
CA PHE A 347 -9.56 2.70 -3.46
C PHE A 347 -9.79 1.69 -2.33
N HIS A 348 -10.49 2.08 -1.26
CA HIS A 348 -10.83 1.15 -0.17
C HIS A 348 -11.66 -0.03 -0.69
N LYS A 349 -12.65 0.21 -1.55
CA LYS A 349 -13.48 -0.86 -2.12
C LYS A 349 -12.66 -1.84 -2.98
N LYS A 350 -11.75 -1.33 -3.82
CA LYS A 350 -10.84 -2.17 -4.63
C LYS A 350 -9.84 -2.91 -3.75
N SER A 351 -9.31 -2.26 -2.71
CA SER A 351 -8.37 -2.86 -1.76
C SER A 351 -9.02 -3.98 -0.96
N GLU A 352 -10.26 -3.80 -0.49
CA GLU A 352 -11.00 -4.84 0.24
C GLU A 352 -11.26 -6.06 -0.65
N LYS A 353 -11.70 -5.82 -1.90
CA LYS A 353 -11.89 -6.90 -2.87
C LYS A 353 -10.59 -7.63 -3.18
N LEU A 354 -9.48 -6.91 -3.34
CA LEU A 354 -8.15 -7.49 -3.51
C LEU A 354 -7.74 -8.33 -2.30
N PHE A 355 -8.02 -7.84 -1.08
CA PHE A 355 -7.71 -8.58 0.14
C PHE A 355 -8.51 -9.88 0.22
N GLU A 356 -9.81 -9.87 -0.09
CA GLU A 356 -10.65 -11.07 -0.16
C GLU A 356 -10.14 -12.07 -1.21
N GLU A 357 -9.82 -11.59 -2.42
CA GLU A 357 -9.25 -12.43 -3.49
C GLU A 357 -7.90 -13.04 -3.04
N VAL A 358 -7.01 -12.26 -2.43
CA VAL A 358 -5.72 -12.75 -1.90
C VAL A 358 -5.91 -13.79 -0.79
N GLN A 359 -6.87 -13.61 0.12
CA GLN A 359 -7.17 -14.62 1.14
C GLN A 359 -7.72 -15.91 0.52
N SER A 360 -8.59 -15.81 -0.49
CA SER A 360 -9.10 -16.98 -1.21
C SER A 360 -7.97 -17.75 -1.92
N VAL A 361 -7.07 -17.04 -2.59
CA VAL A 361 -5.88 -17.61 -3.25
C VAL A 361 -4.93 -18.24 -2.23
N LYS A 362 -4.73 -17.60 -1.08
CA LYS A 362 -3.92 -18.15 0.01
C LYS A 362 -4.50 -19.46 0.54
N ASN A 363 -5.81 -19.53 0.74
CA ASN A 363 -6.48 -20.74 1.24
C ASN A 363 -6.43 -21.88 0.22
N VAL A 364 -6.68 -21.60 -1.06
CA VAL A 364 -6.56 -22.60 -2.14
C VAL A 364 -5.12 -23.07 -2.30
N THR A 365 -4.15 -22.14 -2.32
CA THR A 365 -2.72 -22.47 -2.43
C THR A 365 -2.24 -23.32 -1.25
N ASN A 366 -2.64 -23.00 -0.02
CA ASN A 366 -2.27 -23.78 1.16
C ASN A 366 -2.86 -25.19 1.12
N LYS A 367 -4.12 -25.33 0.67
CA LYS A 367 -4.76 -26.64 0.51
C LYS A 367 -4.06 -27.47 -0.56
N VAL A 368 -3.84 -26.90 -1.75
CA VAL A 368 -3.15 -27.59 -2.86
C VAL A 368 -1.70 -27.95 -2.48
N THR A 369 -1.00 -27.09 -1.75
CA THR A 369 0.37 -27.38 -1.28
C THR A 369 0.38 -28.50 -0.24
N SER A 370 -0.57 -28.49 0.69
CA SER A 370 -0.75 -29.56 1.68
C SER A 370 -1.07 -30.89 1.01
N ASP A 371 -2.05 -30.91 0.10
CA ASP A 371 -2.50 -32.12 -0.57
C ASP A 371 -1.39 -32.68 -1.48
N SER A 372 -0.71 -31.83 -2.24
CA SER A 372 0.44 -32.24 -3.07
C SER A 372 1.61 -32.76 -2.23
N SER A 373 1.88 -32.17 -1.06
CA SER A 373 2.92 -32.66 -0.16
C SER A 373 2.56 -34.03 0.43
N LYS A 374 1.29 -34.26 0.78
CA LYS A 374 0.80 -35.57 1.25
C LYS A 374 0.86 -36.63 0.17
N GLU A 375 0.46 -36.31 -1.07
CA GLU A 375 0.58 -37.20 -2.22
C GLU A 375 2.05 -37.55 -2.52
N MET A 376 2.94 -36.55 -2.52
CA MET A 376 4.38 -36.76 -2.72
C MET A 376 4.97 -37.65 -1.62
N MET A 377 4.56 -37.44 -0.36
CA MET A 377 4.97 -38.28 0.75
C MET A 377 4.45 -39.71 0.62
N ALA A 378 3.20 -39.90 0.16
CA ALA A 378 2.62 -41.21 -0.11
C ALA A 378 3.40 -41.97 -1.21
N LEU A 379 3.73 -41.28 -2.31
CA LEU A 379 4.51 -41.86 -3.41
C LEU A 379 5.93 -42.20 -3.00
N LEU A 380 6.60 -41.33 -2.22
CA LEU A 380 7.93 -41.62 -1.68
C LEU A 380 7.91 -42.84 -0.76
N LYS A 381 6.92 -42.93 0.15
CA LYS A 381 6.75 -44.07 1.04
C LYS A 381 6.40 -45.35 0.29
N LEU A 382 5.60 -45.27 -0.77
CA LEU A 382 5.31 -46.39 -1.66
C LEU A 382 6.58 -46.88 -2.38
N SER A 383 7.40 -45.95 -2.90
CA SER A 383 8.67 -46.27 -3.55
C SER A 383 9.66 -46.89 -2.57
N GLU A 384 9.74 -46.37 -1.34
CA GLU A 384 10.57 -46.93 -0.26
C GLU A 384 10.12 -48.36 0.07
N PHE A 385 8.82 -48.57 0.22
CA PHE A 385 8.23 -49.90 0.45
C PHE A 385 8.57 -50.87 -0.69
N GLN A 386 8.31 -50.50 -1.94
CA GLN A 386 8.58 -51.35 -3.10
C GLN A 386 10.07 -51.71 -3.22
N SER A 387 10.95 -50.73 -2.97
CA SER A 387 12.40 -50.95 -2.97
C SER A 387 12.82 -51.92 -1.87
N ASN A 388 12.29 -51.78 -0.65
CA ASN A 388 12.58 -52.67 0.47
C ASN A 388 12.14 -54.11 0.20
N ILE A 389 10.90 -54.30 -0.29
CA ILE A 389 10.40 -55.64 -0.66
C ILE A 389 11.28 -56.25 -1.76
N ARG A 390 11.65 -55.47 -2.78
CA ARG A 390 12.51 -55.95 -3.87
C ARG A 390 13.90 -56.35 -3.36
N MET A 391 14.53 -55.53 -2.54
CA MET A 391 15.85 -55.80 -1.97
C MET A 391 15.84 -57.08 -1.13
N ASN A 392 14.83 -57.28 -0.29
CA ASN A 392 14.68 -58.50 0.50
C ASN A 392 14.46 -59.73 -0.40
N THR A 393 13.73 -59.60 -1.51
CA THR A 393 13.49 -60.71 -2.45
C THR A 393 14.73 -61.15 -3.24
N GLU A 394 15.66 -60.23 -3.45
CA GLU A 394 16.92 -60.53 -4.13
C GLU A 394 17.88 -61.31 -3.22
N SER A 395 17.70 -61.24 -1.89
CA SER A 395 18.53 -61.98 -0.94
C SER A 395 18.46 -63.49 -1.19
N LYS A 396 19.63 -64.13 -1.25
CA LYS A 396 19.75 -65.59 -1.46
C LYS A 396 19.42 -66.39 -0.21
N TYR A 397 19.60 -65.79 0.97
CA TYR A 397 19.37 -66.42 2.26
C TYR A 397 18.49 -65.48 3.09
N GLY A 398 17.60 -66.06 3.89
CA GLY A 398 16.77 -65.30 4.80
C GLY A 398 16.13 -66.21 5.84
N ASP A 399 15.52 -65.59 6.84
CA ASP A 399 14.87 -66.28 7.94
C ASP A 399 13.42 -65.82 8.12
N SER A 400 12.73 -66.47 9.05
CA SER A 400 11.35 -66.14 9.40
C SER A 400 11.17 -64.68 9.87
N LYS A 401 12.20 -64.03 10.41
CA LYS A 401 12.11 -62.64 10.89
C LYS A 401 12.14 -61.66 9.73
N GLU A 402 12.85 -61.98 8.66
CA GLU A 402 12.84 -61.16 7.45
C GLU A 402 11.48 -61.18 6.75
N LEU A 403 10.81 -62.34 6.72
CA LEU A 403 9.43 -62.42 6.25
C LEU A 403 8.47 -61.62 7.14
N GLU A 404 8.65 -61.67 8.46
CA GLU A 404 7.87 -60.88 9.42
C GLU A 404 8.07 -59.38 9.22
N LYS A 405 9.30 -58.95 8.95
CA LYS A 405 9.61 -57.56 8.60
C LYS A 405 8.91 -57.14 7.30
N MET A 406 8.97 -57.96 6.25
CA MET A 406 8.28 -57.68 4.98
C MET A 406 6.76 -57.62 5.15
N ALA A 407 6.19 -58.51 5.96
CA ALA A 407 4.76 -58.54 6.26
C ALA A 407 4.34 -57.30 7.06
N THR A 408 5.13 -56.89 8.06
CA THR A 408 4.90 -55.68 8.85
C THR A 408 4.97 -54.43 7.99
N GLN A 409 5.99 -54.31 7.13
CA GLN A 409 6.12 -53.21 6.17
C GLN A 409 4.92 -53.14 5.20
N THR A 410 4.37 -54.30 4.82
CA THR A 410 3.17 -54.37 3.98
C THR A 410 1.92 -53.87 4.71
N ALA A 411 1.77 -54.19 5.99
CA ALA A 411 0.68 -53.66 6.81
C ALA A 411 0.82 -52.15 7.05
N GLU A 412 2.03 -51.66 7.32
CA GLU A 412 2.32 -50.25 7.54
C GLU A 412 1.97 -49.38 6.32
N ILE A 413 2.35 -49.79 5.11
CA ILE A 413 2.05 -49.02 3.90
C ILE A 413 0.55 -49.00 3.59
N VAL A 414 -0.18 -50.09 3.85
CA VAL A 414 -1.63 -50.14 3.70
C VAL A 414 -2.31 -49.17 4.66
N ASN A 415 -1.94 -49.22 5.94
CA ASN A 415 -2.47 -48.32 6.96
C ASN A 415 -2.15 -46.84 6.67
N LEU A 416 -0.99 -46.54 6.09
CA LEU A 416 -0.61 -45.19 5.69
C LEU A 416 -1.50 -44.66 4.57
N PHE A 417 -1.77 -45.47 3.54
CA PHE A 417 -2.66 -45.09 2.44
C PHE A 417 -4.12 -44.97 2.87
N ASP A 418 -4.59 -45.83 3.79
CA ASP A 418 -5.92 -45.72 4.36
C ASP A 418 -6.08 -44.44 5.20
N ARG A 419 -5.06 -44.06 5.98
CA ARG A 419 -5.05 -42.79 6.72
C ARG A 419 -5.09 -41.59 5.77
N ILE A 420 -4.26 -41.58 4.73
CA ILE A 420 -4.24 -40.51 3.73
C ILE A 420 -5.59 -40.42 3.01
N SER A 421 -6.22 -41.54 2.69
CA SER A 421 -7.56 -41.57 2.09
C SER A 421 -8.63 -40.93 2.98
N ILE A 422 -8.59 -41.22 4.29
CA ILE A 422 -9.53 -40.63 5.25
C ILE A 422 -9.29 -39.13 5.39
N GLU A 423 -8.03 -38.70 5.48
CA GLU A 423 -7.66 -37.29 5.65
C GLU A 423 -7.96 -36.42 4.43
N SER A 424 -7.77 -36.96 3.22
CA SER A 424 -8.01 -36.22 1.98
C SER A 424 -9.48 -36.23 1.54
N GLY A 425 -10.33 -37.07 2.15
CA GLY A 425 -11.73 -37.25 1.75
C GLY A 425 -11.93 -37.93 0.38
N GLU A 426 -10.83 -38.25 -0.31
CA GLU A 426 -10.79 -39.01 -1.54
C GLU A 426 -10.35 -40.45 -1.23
N LYS A 427 -11.06 -41.44 -1.79
CA LYS A 427 -10.71 -42.86 -1.68
C LYS A 427 -9.46 -43.11 -2.53
N ILE A 428 -8.27 -43.00 -1.93
CA ILE A 428 -6.99 -43.39 -2.54
C ILE A 428 -6.41 -44.60 -1.77
N PRO A 429 -7.13 -45.74 -1.68
CA PRO A 429 -6.58 -46.92 -1.04
C PRO A 429 -5.39 -47.44 -1.83
N LEU A 430 -4.49 -48.17 -1.18
CA LEU A 430 -3.38 -48.81 -1.86
C LEU A 430 -3.91 -49.75 -2.96
N PRO A 431 -3.42 -49.64 -4.22
CA PRO A 431 -3.90 -50.49 -5.30
C PRO A 431 -3.79 -51.98 -4.97
N GLN A 432 -4.81 -52.76 -5.31
CA GLN A 432 -4.87 -54.19 -4.99
C GLN A 432 -3.69 -54.94 -5.63
N GLU A 433 -3.22 -54.49 -6.78
CA GLU A 433 -2.07 -55.03 -7.50
C GLU A 433 -0.79 -54.94 -6.67
N VAL A 434 -0.59 -53.83 -5.93
CA VAL A 434 0.58 -53.64 -5.06
C VAL A 434 0.50 -54.58 -3.86
N ARG A 435 -0.69 -54.73 -3.26
CA ARG A 435 -0.93 -55.65 -2.14
C ARG A 435 -0.66 -57.10 -2.55
N GLN A 436 -1.21 -57.52 -3.70
CA GLN A 436 -0.99 -58.85 -4.26
C GLN A 436 0.46 -59.10 -4.64
N TRP A 437 1.13 -58.10 -5.22
CA TRP A 437 2.55 -58.18 -5.56
C TRP A 437 3.41 -58.38 -4.31
N ALA A 438 3.17 -57.63 -3.24
CA ALA A 438 3.93 -57.73 -2.00
C ALA A 438 3.79 -59.11 -1.34
N ILE A 439 2.55 -59.61 -1.19
CA ILE A 439 2.32 -60.94 -0.61
C ILE A 439 2.91 -62.04 -1.50
N SER A 440 2.78 -61.89 -2.82
CA SER A 440 3.41 -62.84 -3.75
C SER A 440 4.93 -62.87 -3.59
N LYS A 441 5.57 -61.72 -3.40
CA LYS A 441 7.01 -61.64 -3.17
C LYS A 441 7.43 -62.27 -1.85
N ILE A 442 6.64 -62.11 -0.79
CA ILE A 442 6.87 -62.77 0.50
C ILE A 442 6.79 -64.30 0.34
N LEU A 443 5.80 -64.81 -0.41
CA LEU A 443 5.68 -66.25 -0.69
C LEU A 443 6.83 -66.79 -1.54
N ASP A 444 7.30 -66.04 -2.55
CA ASP A 444 8.48 -66.40 -3.36
C ASP A 444 9.75 -66.47 -2.49
N CYS A 445 9.93 -65.55 -1.54
CA CYS A 445 11.02 -65.60 -0.56
C CYS A 445 10.92 -66.83 0.33
N ALA A 446 9.72 -67.13 0.82
CA ALA A 446 9.50 -68.27 1.70
C ALA A 446 9.79 -69.61 1.02
N ASP A 447 9.46 -69.75 -0.26
CA ASP A 447 9.85 -70.91 -1.09
C ASP A 447 11.37 -71.00 -1.22
N LYS A 448 12.01 -69.90 -1.62
CA LYS A 448 13.46 -69.82 -1.83
C LYS A 448 14.27 -70.11 -0.56
N TRP A 449 13.74 -69.74 0.61
CA TRP A 449 14.38 -69.96 1.92
C TRP A 449 13.87 -71.23 2.62
N GLU A 450 13.07 -72.05 1.94
CA GLU A 450 12.52 -73.32 2.42
C GLU A 450 11.75 -73.21 3.76
N ILE A 451 11.04 -72.10 3.95
CA ILE A 451 10.27 -71.84 5.18
C ILE A 451 8.94 -72.59 5.11
N ARG A 452 8.58 -73.28 6.21
CA ARG A 452 7.33 -74.06 6.30
C ARG A 452 6.11 -73.15 6.17
N PHE A 453 5.12 -73.63 5.42
CA PHE A 453 3.88 -72.92 5.18
C PHE A 453 3.16 -72.48 6.47
N SER A 454 3.13 -73.30 7.52
CA SER A 454 2.51 -72.96 8.82
C SER A 454 3.09 -71.71 9.45
N ASP A 455 4.42 -71.55 9.31
CA ASP A 455 5.17 -70.44 9.90
C ASP A 455 4.90 -69.17 9.07
N VAL A 456 4.94 -69.27 7.74
CA VAL A 456 4.60 -68.18 6.80
C VAL A 456 3.16 -67.71 6.97
N TYR A 457 2.22 -68.64 7.07
CA TYR A 457 0.80 -68.34 7.23
C TYR A 457 0.52 -67.63 8.56
N SER A 458 1.18 -68.07 9.64
CA SER A 458 1.07 -67.41 10.95
C SER A 458 1.61 -65.99 10.91
N ILE A 459 2.77 -65.77 10.28
CA ILE A 459 3.38 -64.44 10.12
C ILE A 459 2.46 -63.51 9.32
N LEU A 460 1.99 -63.95 8.16
CA LEU A 460 1.11 -63.16 7.31
C LEU A 460 -0.21 -62.84 8.01
N THR A 461 -0.81 -63.80 8.70
CA THR A 461 -2.08 -63.61 9.42
C THR A 461 -1.92 -62.65 10.59
N ASN A 462 -0.82 -62.74 11.34
CA ASN A 462 -0.56 -61.88 12.50
C ASN A 462 -0.19 -60.45 12.11
N ALA A 463 0.63 -60.28 11.07
CA ALA A 463 1.12 -58.95 10.68
C ALA A 463 0.11 -58.18 9.83
N ILE A 464 -0.59 -58.86 8.91
CA ILE A 464 -1.39 -58.23 7.86
C ILE A 464 -2.90 -58.37 8.13
N GLY A 465 -3.31 -59.38 8.89
CA GLY A 465 -4.71 -59.65 9.20
C GLY A 465 -5.42 -60.51 8.14
N ARG A 466 -6.46 -61.24 8.58
CA ARG A 466 -7.18 -62.24 7.78
C ARG A 466 -7.87 -61.65 6.55
N ASP A 467 -8.52 -60.50 6.71
CA ASP A 467 -9.31 -59.87 5.65
C ASP A 467 -8.42 -59.36 4.50
N MET A 468 -7.32 -58.70 4.83
CA MET A 468 -6.40 -58.19 3.81
C MET A 468 -5.62 -59.33 3.13
N LEU A 469 -5.28 -60.38 3.88
CA LEU A 469 -4.65 -61.59 3.35
C LEU A 469 -5.59 -62.29 2.35
N LYS A 470 -6.89 -62.36 2.65
CA LYS A 470 -7.91 -62.94 1.77
C LYS A 470 -7.97 -62.25 0.40
N GLU A 471 -7.93 -60.92 0.36
CA GLU A 471 -8.02 -60.14 -0.89
C GLU A 471 -6.71 -60.13 -1.71
N SER A 472 -5.59 -60.45 -1.06
CA SER A 472 -4.24 -60.24 -1.59
C SER A 472 -3.51 -61.55 -1.92
N VAL A 473 -4.00 -62.70 -1.45
CA VAL A 473 -3.40 -64.02 -1.73
C VAL A 473 -3.81 -64.55 -3.10
N ARG A 474 -2.83 -65.04 -3.85
CA ARG A 474 -3.05 -65.82 -5.07
C ARG A 474 -3.00 -67.31 -4.76
N VAL A 475 -4.18 -67.93 -4.65
CA VAL A 475 -4.33 -69.38 -4.33
C VAL A 475 -3.50 -70.28 -5.26
N LYS A 476 -3.38 -69.91 -6.54
CA LYS A 476 -2.54 -70.61 -7.51
C LYS A 476 -1.07 -70.68 -7.08
N GLN A 477 -0.51 -69.58 -6.59
CA GLN A 477 0.89 -69.51 -6.15
C GLN A 477 1.13 -70.42 -4.94
N ILE A 478 0.20 -70.42 -3.97
CA ILE A 478 0.29 -71.28 -2.78
C ILE A 478 0.22 -72.75 -3.16
N ARG A 479 -0.65 -73.11 -4.10
CA ARG A 479 -0.72 -74.47 -4.63
C ARG A 479 0.60 -74.90 -5.28
N ASP A 480 1.19 -74.02 -6.07
CA ASP A 480 2.38 -74.32 -6.86
C ASP A 480 3.63 -74.43 -5.94
N ILE A 481 3.68 -73.70 -4.81
CA ILE A 481 4.78 -73.74 -3.83
C ILE A 481 4.59 -74.85 -2.78
N TYR A 482 3.41 -74.93 -2.14
CA TYR A 482 3.18 -75.75 -0.94
C TYR A 482 2.19 -76.92 -1.16
N GLY A 483 1.61 -77.05 -2.36
CA GLY A 483 0.71 -78.13 -2.72
C GLY A 483 -0.74 -77.94 -2.27
N ILE A 484 -1.59 -78.95 -2.55
CA ILE A 484 -3.05 -78.85 -2.38
C ILE A 484 -3.51 -78.77 -0.92
N ARG A 485 -2.76 -79.37 0.03
CA ARG A 485 -3.11 -79.33 1.47
C ARG A 485 -3.06 -77.92 2.05
N ALA A 486 -2.04 -77.13 1.68
CA ALA A 486 -1.91 -75.75 2.11
C ALA A 486 -3.05 -74.86 1.56
N VAL A 487 -3.52 -75.17 0.35
CA VAL A 487 -4.68 -74.52 -0.25
C VAL A 487 -5.96 -74.83 0.51
N ASP A 488 -6.17 -76.10 0.90
CA ASP A 488 -7.34 -76.51 1.67
C ASP A 488 -7.38 -75.86 3.06
N GLU A 489 -6.22 -75.71 3.73
CA GLU A 489 -6.10 -74.96 4.99
C GLU A 489 -6.50 -73.49 4.83
N ILE A 490 -5.96 -72.80 3.82
CA ILE A 490 -6.30 -71.38 3.57
C ILE A 490 -7.75 -71.19 3.15
N ARG A 491 -8.29 -72.08 2.30
CA ARG A 491 -9.69 -72.00 1.87
C ARG A 491 -10.64 -72.16 3.05
N LYS A 492 -10.31 -73.08 3.97
CA LYS A 492 -11.08 -73.33 5.18
C LYS A 492 -11.00 -72.19 6.19
N ASP A 493 -9.82 -71.61 6.43
CA ASP A 493 -9.65 -70.56 7.46
C ASP A 493 -9.96 -69.14 6.96
N LEU A 494 -9.72 -68.81 5.69
CA LEU A 494 -10.05 -67.49 5.09
C LEU A 494 -11.41 -67.45 4.37
N ASN A 495 -12.13 -68.58 4.34
CA ASN A 495 -13.43 -68.72 3.67
C ASN A 495 -13.38 -68.24 2.21
N ILE A 496 -12.38 -68.73 1.46
CA ILE A 496 -12.13 -68.42 0.04
C ILE A 496 -12.77 -69.54 -0.79
N SER A 497 -13.65 -69.15 -1.71
CA SER A 497 -14.45 -70.11 -2.51
C SER A 497 -13.66 -70.80 -3.61
#